data_AF-A0A182SSA9-F1
#
_entry.id   AF-A0A182SSA9-F1
#
_cell.length_a   1.000
_cell.length_b   1.000
_cell.length_c   1.000
_cell.angle_alpha   90.00
_cell.angle_beta   90.00
_cell.angle_gamma   90.00
#
_symmetry.space_group_name_H-M   'P 1'
#
loop_
_entity.id
_entity.type
_entity.pdbx_description
1 polymer ?
#
loop_
_entity_poly.entity_id
_entity_poly.type
_entity_poly.pdbx_seq_one_letter_code
_entity_poly.pdbx_strand_id
1 'polypeptide(L)'
;MDHEPSLRSQNSEVRSFVLFRNTTGRVVDVFWVNYSSQLIHYTTLQPGAECMVNTYVTHPWVFKDKLCNERMHVRQQPVFLPEPWYRSFSGGGRLNRKEVIIHYPLRTLKENCLSRIVALLAEQQAD
;
A
#
# COMPACT_ATOMS: atom_id res chain seq x y z
N MET A 1 -5.82 25.64 1.76
CA MET A 1 -4.94 24.85 2.64
C MET A 1 -5.81 23.76 3.20
N ASP A 2 -5.91 22.66 2.47
CA ASP A 2 -6.72 21.54 2.90
C ASP A 2 -5.86 20.75 3.90
N HIS A 3 -6.17 20.92 5.19
CA HIS A 3 -5.60 20.07 6.23
C HIS A 3 -6.14 18.65 6.01
N GLU A 4 -5.47 17.89 5.14
CA GLU A 4 -5.57 16.44 5.15
C GLU A 4 -5.18 16.02 6.57
N PRO A 5 -6.10 15.44 7.37
CA PRO A 5 -5.79 15.07 8.74
C PRO A 5 -4.54 14.20 8.72
N SER A 6 -3.49 14.65 9.41
CA SER A 6 -2.14 14.12 9.28
C SER A 6 -2.15 12.60 9.40
N LEU A 7 -1.97 11.90 8.29
CA LEU A 7 -1.92 10.44 8.28
C LEU A 7 -0.77 10.01 9.21
N ARG A 8 -1.10 9.29 10.29
CA ARG A 8 -0.12 8.79 11.27
C ARG A 8 -0.66 7.62 12.05
N SER A 9 0.25 6.81 12.56
CA SER A 9 -0.10 5.79 13.54
C SER A 9 -0.53 6.38 14.87
N GLN A 10 -1.44 5.69 15.53
CA GLN A 10 -1.80 5.92 16.94
C GLN A 10 -1.48 4.68 17.77
N ASN A 11 -1.29 4.83 19.07
CA ASN A 11 -1.07 3.66 19.91
C ASN A 11 -2.35 2.84 19.98
N SER A 12 -2.25 1.52 19.87
CA SER A 12 -3.38 0.60 19.94
C SER A 12 -2.91 -0.74 20.46
N GLU A 13 -3.73 -1.36 21.30
CA GLU A 13 -3.49 -2.74 21.77
C GLU A 13 -4.09 -3.78 20.82
N VAL A 14 -4.90 -3.33 19.85
CA VAL A 14 -5.61 -4.21 18.92
C VAL A 14 -4.69 -4.58 17.76
N ARG A 15 -4.17 -5.82 17.82
CA ARG A 15 -3.29 -6.39 16.79
C ARG A 15 -4.05 -6.69 15.50
N SER A 16 -3.31 -6.69 14.40
CA SER A 16 -3.73 -7.14 13.08
C SER A 16 -2.63 -7.98 12.44
N PHE A 17 -3.01 -9.07 11.79
CA PHE A 17 -2.08 -9.98 11.11
C PHE A 17 -2.43 -10.00 9.63
N VAL A 18 -1.53 -9.45 8.81
CA VAL A 18 -1.76 -9.28 7.37
C VAL A 18 -0.68 -10.00 6.57
N LEU A 19 -1.02 -10.33 5.33
CA LEU A 19 -0.14 -10.83 4.29
C LEU A 19 -0.26 -9.87 3.10
N PHE A 20 0.73 -9.00 2.93
CA PHE A 20 0.78 -8.13 1.76
C PHE A 20 1.26 -8.94 0.57
N ARG A 21 0.54 -8.84 -0.55
CA ARG A 21 0.87 -9.53 -1.79
C ARG A 21 0.94 -8.55 -2.93
N ASN A 22 2.10 -8.46 -3.57
CA ASN A 22 2.29 -7.63 -4.75
C ASN A 22 1.77 -8.38 -5.99
N THR A 23 0.60 -8.02 -6.49
CA THR A 23 0.06 -8.57 -7.74
C THR A 23 0.35 -7.68 -8.96
N THR A 24 1.17 -6.63 -8.78
CA THR A 24 1.61 -5.78 -9.89
C THR A 24 2.81 -6.41 -10.61
N GLY A 25 3.09 -5.90 -11.81
CA GLY A 25 4.31 -6.23 -12.55
C GLY A 25 5.52 -5.39 -12.14
N ARG A 26 5.43 -4.62 -11.05
CA ARG A 26 6.46 -3.64 -10.65
C ARG A 26 7.04 -3.99 -9.28
N VAL A 27 8.24 -3.46 -9.00
CA VAL A 27 8.87 -3.57 -7.69
C VAL A 27 8.22 -2.54 -6.76
N VAL A 28 7.68 -3.00 -5.63
CA VAL A 28 6.89 -2.17 -4.71
C VAL A 28 7.58 -2.04 -3.36
N ASP A 29 7.86 -0.82 -2.94
CA ASP A 29 8.25 -0.52 -1.56
C ASP A 29 7.02 -0.41 -0.65
N VAL A 30 7.11 -1.09 0.48
CA VAL A 30 6.08 -1.14 1.53
C VAL A 30 6.51 -0.20 2.65
N PHE A 31 5.65 0.75 3.00
CA PHE A 31 5.90 1.75 4.03
C PHE A 31 4.86 1.67 5.13
N TRP A 32 5.33 1.75 6.38
CA TRP A 32 4.50 2.04 7.54
C TRP A 32 4.54 3.55 7.83
N VAL A 33 3.39 4.17 8.06
CA VAL A 33 3.33 5.57 8.49
C VAL A 33 3.46 5.62 10.01
N ASN A 34 4.59 6.10 10.52
CA ASN A 34 4.85 6.11 11.97
C ASN A 34 3.98 7.12 12.73
N TYR A 35 4.18 7.20 14.04
CA TYR A 35 3.46 8.10 14.95
C TYR A 35 3.69 9.59 14.66
N SER A 36 4.78 9.93 13.97
CA SER A 36 5.17 11.29 13.59
C SER A 36 4.84 11.62 12.12
N SER A 37 3.93 10.88 11.49
CA SER A 37 3.55 11.05 10.07
C SER A 37 4.67 10.82 9.05
N GLN A 38 5.74 10.10 9.42
CA GLN A 38 6.84 9.79 8.51
C GLN A 38 6.65 8.39 7.91
N LEU A 39 6.99 8.26 6.63
CA LEU A 39 7.04 6.97 5.94
C LEU A 39 8.31 6.21 6.36
N ILE A 40 8.13 5.12 7.10
CA ILE A 40 9.19 4.21 7.46
C ILE A 40 9.17 3.05 6.48
N HIS A 41 10.26 2.91 5.73
CA HIS A 41 10.44 1.78 4.82
C HIS A 41 10.46 0.49 5.62
N TYR A 42 9.61 -0.46 5.23
CA TYR A 42 9.48 -1.75 5.91
C TYR A 42 10.16 -2.85 5.10
N THR A 43 9.85 -2.95 3.80
CA THR A 43 10.46 -3.91 2.89
C THR A 43 10.20 -3.54 1.43
N THR A 44 10.87 -4.23 0.51
CA THR A 44 10.62 -4.16 -0.94
C THR A 44 10.08 -5.51 -1.42
N LEU A 45 8.95 -5.50 -2.13
CA LEU A 45 8.35 -6.66 -2.76
C LEU A 45 8.62 -6.69 -4.26
N GLN A 46 9.21 -7.80 -4.73
CA GLN A 46 9.29 -8.10 -6.17
C GLN A 46 7.89 -8.38 -6.74
N PRO A 47 7.71 -8.32 -8.07
CA PRO A 47 6.46 -8.75 -8.71
C PRO A 47 6.07 -10.17 -8.26
N GLY A 48 4.83 -10.35 -7.82
CA GLY A 48 4.31 -11.62 -7.32
C GLY A 48 4.74 -12.00 -5.89
N ALA A 49 5.68 -11.28 -5.29
CA ALA A 49 6.18 -11.56 -3.94
C ALA A 49 5.18 -11.13 -2.85
N GLU A 50 5.37 -11.70 -1.66
CA GLU A 50 4.51 -11.46 -0.50
C GLU A 50 5.34 -11.26 0.77
N CYS A 51 4.78 -10.54 1.75
CA CYS A 51 5.35 -10.42 3.09
C CYS A 51 4.29 -10.48 4.18
N MET A 52 4.61 -11.20 5.25
CA MET A 52 3.79 -11.32 6.44
C MET A 52 4.10 -10.20 7.41
N VAL A 53 3.08 -9.47 7.86
CA VAL A 53 3.24 -8.33 8.77
C VAL A 53 2.35 -8.48 9.99
N ASN A 54 2.95 -8.26 11.16
CA ASN A 54 2.24 -8.12 12.44
C ASN A 54 2.19 -6.64 12.77
N THR A 55 0.99 -6.07 12.81
CA THR A 55 0.78 -4.62 12.98
C THR A 55 -0.43 -4.37 13.89
N TYR A 56 -0.92 -3.14 13.92
CA TYR A 56 -2.04 -2.71 14.75
C TYR A 56 -3.07 -1.98 13.89
N VAL A 57 -4.34 -1.97 14.31
CA VAL A 57 -5.45 -1.43 13.52
C VAL A 57 -5.35 0.07 13.21
N THR A 58 -4.56 0.79 13.98
CA THR A 58 -4.30 2.23 13.82
C THR A 58 -3.09 2.54 12.95
N HIS A 59 -2.37 1.53 12.45
CA HIS A 59 -1.13 1.72 11.68
C HIS A 59 -1.43 1.84 10.19
N PRO A 60 -1.27 3.02 9.57
CA PRO A 60 -1.49 3.16 8.14
C PRO A 60 -0.31 2.60 7.35
N TRP A 61 -0.64 1.95 6.23
CA TRP A 61 0.33 1.39 5.29
C TRP A 61 0.17 2.01 3.91
N VAL A 62 1.31 2.33 3.29
CA VAL A 62 1.40 2.91 1.96
C VAL A 62 2.32 2.05 1.11
N PHE A 63 1.95 1.87 -0.15
CA PHE A 63 2.69 1.04 -1.10
C PHE A 63 3.07 1.91 -2.29
N LYS A 64 4.34 1.88 -2.69
CA LYS A 64 4.81 2.70 -3.80
C LYS A 64 5.65 1.91 -4.77
N ASP A 65 5.53 2.26 -6.04
CA ASP A 65 6.50 1.89 -7.04
C ASP A 65 7.91 2.36 -6.64
N LYS A 66 8.88 1.45 -6.68
CA LYS A 66 10.27 1.76 -6.30
C LYS A 66 10.96 2.72 -7.27
N LEU A 67 10.60 2.70 -8.55
CA LEU A 67 11.26 3.48 -9.60
C LEU A 67 10.59 4.85 -9.78
N CYS A 68 9.27 4.89 -9.93
CA CYS A 68 8.54 6.13 -10.23
C CYS A 68 7.81 6.74 -9.02
N ASN A 69 7.91 6.12 -7.84
CA ASN A 69 7.27 6.58 -6.59
C ASN A 69 5.73 6.69 -6.67
N GLU A 70 5.11 6.08 -7.69
CA GLU A 70 3.66 6.01 -7.88
C GLU A 70 3.01 5.22 -6.72
N ARG A 71 1.93 5.75 -6.13
CA ARG A 71 1.20 5.05 -5.07
C ARG A 71 0.35 3.91 -5.65
N MET A 72 0.59 2.71 -5.16
CA MET A 72 -0.24 1.53 -5.43
C MET A 72 -1.46 1.52 -4.51
N HIS A 73 -2.51 0.82 -4.92
CA HIS A 73 -3.77 0.75 -4.18
C HIS A 73 -3.98 -0.62 -3.54
N VAL A 74 -4.73 -0.60 -2.45
CA VAL A 74 -5.29 -1.77 -1.79
C VAL A 74 -6.78 -1.50 -1.63
N ARG A 75 -7.64 -2.41 -2.11
CA ARG A 75 -9.11 -2.24 -2.04
C ARG A 75 -9.54 -0.86 -2.59
N GLN A 76 -8.95 -0.47 -3.71
CA GLN A 76 -9.19 0.82 -4.38
C GLN A 76 -8.75 2.07 -3.59
N GLN A 77 -8.07 1.92 -2.46
CA GLN A 77 -7.58 3.03 -1.63
C GLN A 77 -6.05 3.13 -1.69
N PRO A 78 -5.47 4.35 -1.66
CA PRO A 78 -4.01 4.58 -1.67
C PRO A 78 -3.35 4.32 -0.31
N VAL A 79 -4.15 4.15 0.74
CA VAL A 79 -3.71 3.88 2.11
C VAL A 79 -4.50 2.70 2.64
N PHE A 80 -3.79 1.72 3.20
CA PHE A 80 -4.40 0.59 3.87
C PHE A 80 -4.41 0.80 5.39
N LEU A 81 -5.59 0.64 5.99
CA LEU A 81 -5.75 0.54 7.44
C LEU A 81 -6.10 -0.92 7.80
N PRO A 82 -5.29 -1.56 8.68
CA PRO A 82 -5.54 -2.94 9.09
C PRO A 82 -6.83 -3.11 9.87
N GLU A 83 -7.47 -4.27 9.71
CA GLU A 83 -8.63 -4.66 10.53
C GLU A 83 -8.20 -5.53 11.71
N PRO A 84 -8.96 -5.56 12.82
CA PRO A 84 -8.64 -6.37 13.99
C PRO A 84 -8.46 -7.86 13.68
N TRP A 85 -7.52 -8.52 14.37
CA TRP A 85 -7.22 -9.94 14.19
C TRP A 85 -8.46 -10.86 14.32
N TYR A 86 -9.38 -10.53 15.24
CA TYR A 86 -10.58 -11.32 15.51
C TYR A 86 -11.65 -11.24 14.40
N ARG A 87 -11.44 -10.42 13.36
CA ARG A 87 -12.27 -10.47 12.14
C ARG A 87 -11.76 -11.46 11.10
N SER A 88 -10.64 -12.13 11.36
CA SER A 88 -9.93 -12.99 10.38
C SER A 88 -9.92 -14.47 10.79
N PHE A 89 -11.06 -15.00 11.21
CA PHE A 89 -11.21 -16.43 11.48
C PHE A 89 -11.55 -17.20 10.20
N SER A 90 -10.88 -18.32 9.98
CA SER A 90 -11.34 -19.32 9.00
C SER A 90 -12.51 -20.12 9.59
N GLY A 91 -13.34 -20.73 8.74
CA GLY A 91 -14.51 -21.54 9.16
C GLY A 91 -14.20 -22.69 10.13
N GLY A 92 -12.91 -23.03 10.31
CA GLY A 92 -12.43 -24.01 11.30
C GLY A 92 -11.89 -23.41 12.61
N GLY A 93 -12.14 -22.13 12.91
CA GLY A 93 -11.71 -21.46 14.14
C GLY A 93 -10.22 -21.11 14.21
N ARG A 94 -9.45 -21.36 13.13
CA ARG A 94 -8.04 -20.98 13.03
C ARG A 94 -7.90 -19.54 12.57
N LEU A 95 -7.06 -18.79 13.25
CA LEU A 95 -6.64 -17.45 12.81
C LEU A 95 -5.86 -17.56 11.51
N ASN A 96 -6.32 -16.84 10.49
CA ASN A 96 -5.59 -16.66 9.25
C ASN A 96 -5.12 -15.20 9.15
N ARG A 97 -3.94 -15.00 8.54
CA ARG A 97 -3.52 -13.67 8.12
C ARG A 97 -4.45 -13.20 7.03
N LYS A 98 -4.85 -11.94 7.13
CA LYS A 98 -5.68 -11.34 6.10
C LYS A 98 -4.82 -11.04 4.87
N GLU A 99 -5.17 -11.65 3.74
CA GLU A 99 -4.53 -11.33 2.46
C GLU A 99 -4.91 -9.91 2.03
N VAL A 100 -3.88 -9.14 1.66
CA VAL A 100 -3.99 -7.74 1.25
C VAL A 100 -3.33 -7.60 -0.11
N ILE A 101 -4.17 -7.52 -1.13
CA ILE A 101 -3.75 -7.44 -2.54
C ILE A 101 -3.35 -6.01 -2.89
N ILE A 102 -2.08 -5.83 -3.23
CA ILE A 102 -1.53 -4.57 -3.74
C ILE A 102 -1.65 -4.60 -5.27
N HIS A 103 -2.36 -3.63 -5.82
CA HIS A 103 -2.64 -3.51 -7.24
C HIS A 103 -2.40 -2.08 -7.76
N TYR A 104 -2.37 -1.90 -9.08
CA TYR A 104 -2.25 -0.57 -9.70
C TYR A 104 -3.41 0.35 -9.27
N PRO A 105 -3.17 1.66 -9.16
CA PRO A 105 -4.27 2.60 -8.92
C PRO A 105 -5.28 2.51 -10.06
N LEU A 106 -6.56 2.43 -9.71
CA LEU A 106 -7.64 2.51 -10.70
C LEU A 106 -7.75 3.96 -11.14
N ARG A 107 -7.12 4.26 -12.27
CA ARG A 107 -7.17 5.54 -12.95
C ARG A 107 -8.28 5.53 -14.01
N THR A 108 -8.90 6.67 -14.21
CA THR A 108 -9.76 6.92 -15.37
C THR A 108 -8.96 6.76 -16.67
N LEU A 109 -9.63 6.48 -17.78
CA LEU A 109 -8.98 6.44 -19.10
C LEU A 109 -8.24 7.76 -19.39
N LYS A 110 -8.83 8.90 -19.01
CA LYS A 110 -8.22 10.23 -19.14
C LYS A 110 -6.89 10.31 -18.39
N GLU A 111 -6.84 9.88 -17.14
CA GLU A 111 -5.61 9.89 -16.32
C GLU A 111 -4.55 8.93 -16.86
N ASN A 112 -4.95 7.75 -17.36
CA ASN A 112 -4.04 6.82 -18.00
C ASN A 112 -3.43 7.40 -19.28
N CYS A 113 -4.26 8.00 -20.15
CA CYS A 113 -3.78 8.67 -21.36
C CYS A 113 -2.84 9.83 -21.02
N LEU A 114 -3.21 10.68 -20.06
CA LEU A 114 -2.39 11.81 -19.64
C LEU A 114 -1.03 11.34 -19.11
N SER A 115 -1.03 10.34 -18.21
CA SER A 115 0.21 9.79 -17.65
C SER A 115 1.10 9.19 -18.73
N ARG A 116 0.54 8.55 -19.76
CA ARG A 116 1.31 8.01 -20.88
C ARG A 116 1.89 9.11 -21.76
N ILE A 117 1.12 10.16 -22.06
CA ILE A 117 1.60 11.32 -22.83
C ILE A 117 2.77 11.99 -22.11
N VAL A 118 2.66 12.21 -20.80
CA VAL A 118 3.73 12.81 -19.99
C VAL A 118 5.01 11.97 -20.04
N ALA A 119 4.91 10.64 -19.92
CA ALA A 119 6.06 9.75 -20.03
C ALA A 119 6.74 9.84 -21.41
N LEU A 120 5.95 9.82 -22.49
CA LEU A 120 6.47 9.94 -23.86
C LEU A 120 7.17 11.28 -24.11
N LEU A 121 6.62 12.38 -23.60
CA LEU A 121 7.24 13.71 -23.72
C LEU A 121 8.55 13.80 -22.95
N ALA A 122 8.62 13.20 -21.76
CA ALA A 122 9.85 13.17 -20.97
C ALA A 122 10.97 12.37 -21.67
N GLU A 123 10.62 11.27 -22.35
CA GLU A 123 11.55 10.48 -23.16
C GLU A 123 12.11 11.31 -24.34
N GLN A 124 11.28 12.12 -25.00
CA GLN A 124 11.70 12.95 -26.14
C GLN A 124 12.59 14.14 -25.78
N GLN A 125 12.60 14.58 -24.53
CA GLN A 125 13.44 15.69 -24.06
C GLN A 125 14.79 15.24 -23.51
N ALA A 126 15.01 13.92 -23.39
CA ALA A 126 16.24 13.33 -22.90
C ALA A 126 17.24 12.98 -24.02
N ASP A 127 16.81 13.10 -25.28
CA ASP A 127 17.61 12.98 -26.51
C ASP A 127 17.94 14.38 -27.07
#